data_AF-A0A3R5SQ50-F1
#
_entry.id   AF-A0A3R5SQ50-F1
#
_cell.length_a   1.000
_cell.length_b   1.000
_cell.length_c   1.000
_cell.angle_alpha   90.00
_cell.angle_beta   90.00
_cell.angle_gamma   90.00
#
_symmetry.space_group_name_H-M   'P 1'
#
loop_
_entity.id
_entity.type
_entity.pdbx_description
1 polymer ?
#
loop_
_entity_poly.entity_id
_entity_poly.type
_entity_poly.pdbx_seq_one_letter_code
_entity_poly.pdbx_strand_id
1 'polypeptide(L)'
;LEELEQFLKSKESELQECIAEKDELLVRNAELSQKNLSVQSSSDSIINQLKSEIKDQDDHIDNLKQSHDSLQENVDFHEKKIKELEDGKEENKQTTTQVSTLEQTVTDLQEQLADKNKALKKQEQRLRDLQKTLQRELRVQPLPSDEPVVIDGASFTPPMQRKISESRNSPLKDNIDFKDHNPATISHVMKPFETNNHSDNGIDVHKNRTRNSDHLLRKDLENDVNFKYLKHVVLKFMLSREAEAVHLIRAISVLLHFSPDEQKMLHDTLEYRMSWFGIRPALGSGQKSKYIPPPF
;
A
#
# COMPACT_ATOMS: atom_id res chain seq x y z
N LEU A 1 -72.80 -80.03 -46.60
CA LEU A 1 -73.49 -78.90 -45.94
C LEU A 1 -72.89 -78.71 -44.55
N GLU A 2 -73.09 -79.67 -43.66
CA GLU A 2 -72.58 -79.66 -42.27
C GLU A 2 -71.07 -79.35 -42.14
N GLU A 3 -70.20 -80.01 -42.94
CA GLU A 3 -68.75 -79.68 -42.98
C GLU A 3 -68.46 -78.23 -43.40
N LEU A 4 -69.26 -77.67 -44.32
CA LEU A 4 -69.09 -76.31 -44.83
C LEU A 4 -69.49 -75.27 -43.78
N GLU A 5 -70.54 -75.59 -43.01
CA GLU A 5 -71.07 -74.80 -41.90
C GLU A 5 -70.11 -74.82 -40.70
N GLN A 6 -69.51 -75.98 -40.42
CA GLN A 6 -68.46 -76.14 -39.41
C GLN A 6 -67.16 -75.40 -39.80
N PHE A 7 -66.78 -75.42 -41.08
CA PHE A 7 -65.66 -74.63 -41.60
C PHE A 7 -65.91 -73.12 -41.53
N LEU A 8 -67.13 -72.67 -41.90
CA LEU A 8 -67.55 -71.27 -41.75
C LEU A 8 -67.42 -70.80 -40.30
N LYS A 9 -67.95 -71.58 -39.36
CA LYS A 9 -67.88 -71.28 -37.92
C LYS A 9 -66.45 -71.25 -37.39
N SER A 10 -65.55 -72.10 -37.89
CA SER A 10 -64.11 -72.03 -37.59
C SER A 10 -63.53 -70.69 -38.06
N LYS A 11 -63.83 -70.28 -39.29
CA LYS A 11 -63.32 -69.03 -39.87
C LYS A 11 -63.89 -67.79 -39.20
N GLU A 12 -65.14 -67.82 -38.75
CA GLU A 12 -65.73 -66.76 -37.92
C GLU A 12 -65.04 -66.65 -36.55
N SER A 13 -64.71 -67.79 -35.91
CA SER A 13 -63.96 -67.82 -34.65
C SER A 13 -62.54 -67.27 -34.82
N GLU A 14 -61.81 -67.72 -35.84
CA GLU A 14 -60.47 -67.22 -36.17
C GLU A 14 -60.49 -65.71 -36.47
N LEU A 15 -61.52 -65.22 -37.16
CA LEU A 15 -61.69 -63.80 -37.45
C LEU A 15 -61.97 -62.99 -36.18
N GLN A 16 -62.80 -63.50 -35.25
CA GLN A 16 -63.04 -62.83 -33.96
C GLN A 16 -61.77 -62.77 -33.10
N GLU A 17 -60.99 -63.86 -33.05
CA GLU A 17 -59.72 -63.92 -32.32
C GLU A 17 -58.69 -62.93 -32.91
N CYS A 18 -58.58 -62.87 -34.24
CA CYS A 18 -57.75 -61.90 -34.94
C CYS A 18 -58.20 -60.44 -34.71
N ILE A 19 -59.51 -60.17 -34.65
CA ILE A 19 -60.04 -58.84 -34.32
C ILE A 19 -59.66 -58.44 -32.89
N ALA A 20 -59.81 -59.35 -31.93
CA ALA A 20 -59.46 -59.14 -30.53
C ALA A 20 -57.96 -58.87 -30.33
N GLU A 21 -57.08 -59.66 -30.95
CA GLU A 21 -55.63 -59.45 -30.94
C GLU A 21 -55.26 -58.08 -31.54
N LYS A 22 -55.87 -57.71 -32.68
CA LYS A 22 -55.67 -56.42 -33.34
C LYS A 22 -56.15 -55.25 -32.45
N ASP A 23 -57.23 -55.41 -31.68
CA ASP A 23 -57.71 -54.39 -30.75
C ASP A 23 -56.81 -54.27 -29.49
N GLU A 24 -56.30 -55.39 -28.96
CA GLU A 24 -55.29 -55.38 -27.88
C GLU A 24 -54.00 -54.67 -28.32
N LEU A 25 -53.51 -54.97 -29.52
CA LEU A 25 -52.32 -54.34 -30.10
C LEU A 25 -52.51 -52.83 -30.30
N LEU A 26 -53.71 -52.36 -30.66
CA LEU A 26 -54.03 -50.93 -30.76
C LEU A 26 -53.96 -50.24 -29.39
N VAL A 27 -54.54 -50.84 -28.35
CA VAL A 27 -54.47 -50.29 -26.97
C VAL A 27 -53.01 -50.23 -26.50
N ARG A 28 -52.25 -51.32 -26.69
CA ARG A 28 -50.82 -51.37 -26.33
C ARG A 28 -49.98 -50.35 -27.09
N ASN A 29 -50.28 -50.08 -28.36
CA ASN A 29 -49.60 -49.05 -29.15
C ASN A 29 -49.90 -47.64 -28.64
N ALA A 30 -51.16 -47.35 -28.29
CA ALA A 30 -51.56 -46.10 -27.66
C ALA A 30 -50.86 -45.87 -26.32
N GLU A 31 -50.79 -46.89 -25.46
CA GLU A 31 -50.05 -46.82 -24.18
C GLU A 31 -48.55 -46.55 -24.38
N LEU A 32 -47.90 -47.25 -25.32
CA LEU A 32 -46.48 -47.07 -25.61
C LEU A 32 -46.19 -45.68 -26.15
N SER A 33 -47.08 -45.16 -27.01
CA SER A 33 -47.01 -43.79 -27.53
C SER A 33 -47.13 -42.75 -26.41
N GLN A 34 -48.07 -42.94 -25.47
CA GLN A 34 -48.22 -42.07 -24.29
C GLN A 34 -47.00 -42.14 -23.35
N LYS A 35 -46.46 -43.34 -23.11
CA LYS A 35 -45.23 -43.54 -22.31
C LYS A 35 -44.03 -42.86 -22.97
N ASN A 36 -43.84 -42.99 -24.28
CA ASN A 36 -42.80 -42.29 -25.04
C ASN A 36 -42.93 -40.77 -24.94
N LEU A 37 -44.15 -40.22 -25.10
CA LEU A 37 -44.41 -38.78 -24.95
C LEU A 37 -44.06 -38.27 -23.54
N SER A 38 -44.39 -39.04 -22.50
CA SER A 38 -44.08 -38.67 -21.11
C SER A 38 -42.57 -38.73 -20.80
N VAL A 39 -41.86 -39.71 -21.37
CA VAL A 39 -40.40 -39.82 -21.21
C VAL A 39 -39.69 -38.71 -21.99
N GLN A 40 -40.17 -38.39 -23.20
CA GLN A 40 -39.64 -37.29 -24.01
C GLN A 40 -39.81 -35.95 -23.28
N SER A 41 -41.01 -35.64 -22.76
CA SER A 41 -41.26 -34.36 -22.08
C SER A 41 -40.45 -34.16 -20.79
N SER A 42 -40.22 -35.23 -20.03
CA SER A 42 -39.34 -35.19 -18.84
C SER A 42 -37.86 -35.05 -19.21
N SER A 43 -37.42 -35.75 -20.26
CA SER A 43 -36.08 -35.59 -20.84
C SER A 43 -35.82 -34.15 -21.30
N ASP A 44 -36.76 -33.56 -22.06
CA ASP A 44 -36.66 -32.17 -22.54
C ASP A 44 -36.65 -31.16 -21.38
N SER A 45 -37.41 -31.41 -20.31
CA SER A 45 -37.38 -30.59 -19.09
C SER A 45 -36.01 -30.63 -18.40
N ILE A 46 -35.40 -31.82 -18.27
CA ILE A 46 -34.07 -32.00 -17.67
C ILE A 46 -32.99 -31.34 -18.54
N ILE A 47 -33.06 -31.51 -19.86
CA ILE A 47 -32.13 -30.88 -20.83
C ILE A 47 -32.20 -29.36 -20.71
N ASN A 48 -33.40 -28.77 -20.59
CA ASN A 48 -33.56 -27.33 -20.46
C ASN A 48 -33.07 -26.82 -19.09
N GLN A 49 -33.29 -27.56 -18.01
CA GLN A 49 -32.74 -27.22 -16.69
C GLN A 49 -31.20 -27.24 -16.69
N LEU A 50 -30.58 -28.30 -17.23
CA LEU A 50 -29.12 -28.41 -17.35
C LEU A 50 -28.52 -27.32 -18.24
N LYS A 51 -29.21 -26.92 -19.32
CA LYS A 51 -28.79 -25.77 -20.16
C LYS A 51 -28.84 -24.44 -19.41
N SER A 52 -29.83 -24.22 -18.54
CA SER A 52 -29.87 -23.02 -17.69
C SER A 52 -28.71 -23.02 -16.71
N GLU A 53 -28.51 -24.13 -15.99
CA GLU A 53 -27.44 -24.28 -15.00
C GLU A 53 -26.05 -24.07 -15.62
N ILE A 54 -25.78 -24.64 -16.81
CA ILE A 54 -24.52 -24.41 -17.54
C ILE A 54 -24.35 -22.92 -17.86
N LYS A 55 -25.39 -22.26 -18.37
CA LYS A 55 -25.32 -20.82 -18.69
C LYS A 55 -25.08 -19.96 -17.45
N ASP A 56 -25.75 -20.26 -16.34
CA ASP A 56 -25.61 -19.52 -15.10
C ASP A 56 -24.21 -19.73 -14.48
N GLN A 57 -23.60 -20.91 -14.69
CA GLN A 57 -22.21 -21.20 -14.34
C GLN A 57 -21.20 -20.50 -15.26
N ASP A 58 -21.44 -20.44 -16.58
CA ASP A 58 -20.60 -19.68 -17.52
C ASP A 58 -20.62 -18.17 -17.18
N ASP A 59 -21.81 -17.60 -16.94
CA ASP A 59 -21.98 -16.21 -16.49
C ASP A 59 -21.23 -15.97 -15.17
N HIS A 60 -21.24 -16.93 -14.22
CA HIS A 60 -20.48 -16.81 -12.97
C HIS A 60 -18.96 -16.88 -13.18
N ILE A 61 -18.49 -17.77 -14.06
CA ILE A 61 -17.08 -17.92 -14.42
C ILE A 61 -16.54 -16.63 -15.06
N ASP A 62 -17.30 -15.98 -15.94
CA ASP A 62 -16.86 -14.74 -16.59
C ASP A 62 -16.80 -13.55 -15.62
N ASN A 63 -17.74 -13.46 -14.66
CA ASN A 63 -17.64 -12.50 -13.56
C ASN A 63 -16.38 -12.74 -12.69
N LEU A 64 -16.04 -14.01 -12.39
CA LEU A 64 -14.83 -14.35 -11.63
C LEU A 64 -13.55 -14.01 -12.40
N LYS A 65 -13.50 -14.26 -13.73
CA LYS A 65 -12.37 -13.85 -14.58
C LYS A 65 -12.18 -12.33 -14.55
N GLN A 66 -13.25 -11.56 -14.74
CA GLN A 66 -13.16 -10.10 -14.74
C GLN A 66 -12.66 -9.54 -13.40
N SER A 67 -13.07 -10.14 -12.28
CA SER A 67 -12.56 -9.81 -10.94
C SER A 67 -11.08 -10.20 -10.77
N HIS A 68 -10.68 -11.37 -11.27
CA HIS A 68 -9.28 -11.82 -11.26
C HIS A 68 -8.38 -10.87 -12.05
N ASP A 69 -8.76 -10.52 -13.28
CA ASP A 69 -7.97 -9.64 -14.14
C ASP A 69 -7.81 -8.23 -13.54
N SER A 70 -8.88 -7.72 -12.92
CA SER A 70 -8.85 -6.45 -12.17
C SER A 70 -7.91 -6.51 -10.95
N LEU A 71 -7.85 -7.65 -10.25
CA LEU A 71 -6.91 -7.84 -9.14
C LEU A 71 -5.47 -8.00 -9.62
N GLN A 72 -5.25 -8.69 -10.74
CA GLN A 72 -3.92 -8.85 -11.36
C GLN A 72 -3.35 -7.50 -11.78
N GLU A 73 -4.13 -6.63 -12.43
CA GLU A 73 -3.68 -5.28 -12.79
C GLU A 73 -3.27 -4.45 -11.55
N ASN A 74 -4.01 -4.57 -10.45
CA ASN A 74 -3.65 -3.93 -9.18
C ASN A 74 -2.36 -4.50 -8.57
N VAL A 75 -2.14 -5.82 -8.65
CA VAL A 75 -0.90 -6.47 -8.21
C VAL A 75 0.29 -5.97 -9.03
N ASP A 76 0.20 -6.02 -10.36
CA ASP A 76 1.25 -5.56 -11.28
C ASP A 76 1.60 -4.07 -11.05
N PHE A 77 0.58 -3.24 -10.82
CA PHE A 77 0.75 -1.82 -10.45
C PHE A 77 1.50 -1.66 -9.12
N HIS A 78 1.13 -2.42 -8.08
CA HIS A 78 1.79 -2.36 -6.78
C HIS A 78 3.21 -2.91 -6.81
N GLU A 79 3.49 -4.00 -7.54
CA GLU A 79 4.84 -4.52 -7.73
C GLU A 79 5.75 -3.48 -8.41
N LYS A 80 5.26 -2.84 -9.48
CA LYS A 80 5.99 -1.73 -10.12
C LYS A 80 6.25 -0.58 -9.15
N LYS A 81 5.26 -0.22 -8.32
CA LYS A 81 5.39 0.88 -7.35
C LYS A 81 6.37 0.55 -6.23
N ILE A 82 6.42 -0.70 -5.77
CA ILE A 82 7.42 -1.18 -4.81
C ILE A 82 8.82 -1.03 -5.41
N LYS A 83 9.03 -1.50 -6.64
CA LYS A 83 10.32 -1.40 -7.33
C LYS A 83 10.81 0.05 -7.47
N GLU A 84 9.94 0.97 -7.89
CA GLU A 84 10.26 2.41 -7.94
C GLU A 84 10.71 2.98 -6.58
N LEU A 85 10.10 2.53 -5.48
CA LEU A 85 10.45 2.95 -4.13
C LEU A 85 11.74 2.30 -3.61
N GLU A 86 12.06 1.08 -4.05
CA GLU A 86 13.31 0.39 -3.72
C GLU A 86 14.51 1.04 -4.43
N ASP A 87 14.40 1.33 -5.73
CA ASP A 87 15.43 2.04 -6.49
C ASP A 87 15.71 3.42 -5.88
N GLY A 88 14.65 4.21 -5.61
CA GLY A 88 14.77 5.52 -4.95
C GLY A 88 15.28 5.47 -3.50
N LYS A 89 15.17 4.32 -2.82
CA LYS A 89 15.70 4.12 -1.46
C LYS A 89 17.21 3.90 -1.48
N GLU A 90 17.74 3.17 -2.46
CA GLU A 90 19.20 3.01 -2.62
C GLU A 90 19.86 4.32 -3.06
N GLU A 91 19.23 5.12 -3.93
CA GLU A 91 19.70 6.49 -4.24
C GLU A 91 19.77 7.36 -2.96
N ASN A 92 18.67 7.44 -2.20
CA ASN A 92 18.64 8.19 -0.92
C ASN A 92 19.69 7.70 0.09
N LYS A 93 19.98 6.40 0.12
CA LYS A 93 21.00 5.79 0.98
C LYS A 93 22.41 6.22 0.53
N GLN A 94 22.68 6.29 -0.77
CA GLN A 94 23.93 6.84 -1.31
C GLN A 94 24.07 8.34 -1.03
N THR A 95 22.99 9.12 -1.12
CA THR A 95 23.02 10.54 -0.69
C THR A 95 23.28 10.64 0.82
N THR A 96 22.67 9.76 1.63
CA THR A 96 22.85 9.75 3.10
C THR A 96 24.29 9.43 3.50
N THR A 97 24.97 8.49 2.83
CA THR A 97 26.39 8.21 3.09
C THR A 97 27.29 9.36 2.65
N GLN A 98 27.02 10.00 1.51
CA GLN A 98 27.74 11.20 1.08
C GLN A 98 27.59 12.34 2.10
N VAL A 99 26.37 12.62 2.56
CA VAL A 99 26.11 13.62 3.61
C VAL A 99 26.90 13.30 4.89
N SER A 100 26.86 12.05 5.35
CA SER A 100 27.62 11.63 6.55
C SER A 100 29.14 11.82 6.37
N THR A 101 29.70 11.52 5.20
CA THR A 101 31.13 11.79 4.94
C THR A 101 31.45 13.28 4.92
N LEU A 102 30.56 14.12 4.38
CA LEU A 102 30.74 15.58 4.39
C LEU A 102 30.65 16.13 5.82
N GLU A 103 29.68 15.68 6.63
CA GLU A 103 29.55 16.03 8.05
C GLU A 103 30.82 15.68 8.83
N GLN A 104 31.43 14.51 8.58
CA GLN A 104 32.72 14.14 9.18
C GLN A 104 33.83 15.12 8.76
N THR A 105 34.00 15.41 7.47
CA THR A 105 35.04 16.35 7.01
C THR A 105 34.87 17.76 7.56
N VAL A 106 33.63 18.24 7.73
CA VAL A 106 33.34 19.53 8.37
C VAL A 106 33.76 19.50 9.85
N THR A 107 33.51 18.40 10.55
CA THR A 107 33.90 18.21 11.95
C THR A 107 35.42 18.20 12.11
N ASP A 108 36.13 17.43 11.28
CA ASP A 108 37.60 17.35 11.28
C ASP A 108 38.26 18.72 10.99
N LEU A 109 37.68 19.49 10.06
CA LEU A 109 38.15 20.85 9.73
C LEU A 109 37.88 21.84 10.87
N GLN A 110 36.76 21.71 11.60
CA GLN A 110 36.46 22.52 12.79
C GLN A 110 37.46 22.23 13.92
N GLU A 111 37.83 20.97 14.17
CA GLU A 111 38.84 20.61 15.16
C GLU A 111 40.22 21.20 14.79
N GLN A 112 40.64 21.05 13.52
CA GLN A 112 41.88 21.65 13.03
C GLN A 112 41.88 23.18 13.19
N LEU A 113 40.77 23.86 12.90
CA LEU A 113 40.62 25.30 13.14
C LEU A 113 40.73 25.65 14.63
N ALA A 114 40.12 24.87 15.51
CA ALA A 114 40.22 25.08 16.96
C ALA A 114 41.68 24.96 17.45
N ASP A 115 42.44 23.98 16.96
CA ASP A 115 43.84 23.78 17.33
C ASP A 115 44.78 24.83 16.73
N LYS A 116 44.55 25.25 15.47
CA LYS A 116 45.25 26.40 14.87
C LYS A 116 45.00 27.67 15.68
N ASN A 117 43.77 27.91 16.13
CA ASN A 117 43.43 29.04 16.99
C ASN A 117 44.10 28.95 18.38
N LYS A 118 44.21 27.75 18.99
CA LYS A 118 44.99 27.55 20.23
C LYS A 118 46.48 27.86 20.01
N ALA A 119 47.05 27.44 18.87
CA ALA A 119 48.44 27.69 18.52
C ALA A 119 48.73 29.17 18.28
N LEU A 120 47.83 29.87 17.56
CA LEU A 120 47.90 31.30 17.30
C LEU A 120 47.86 32.09 18.62
N LYS A 121 46.93 31.80 19.53
CA LYS A 121 46.90 32.43 20.88
C LYS A 121 48.19 32.21 21.68
N LYS A 122 48.83 31.04 21.56
CA LYS A 122 50.15 30.77 22.19
C LYS A 122 51.27 31.59 21.53
N GLN A 123 51.23 31.80 20.22
CA GLN A 123 52.19 32.65 19.50
C GLN A 123 51.99 34.13 19.83
N GLU A 124 50.75 34.63 19.82
CA GLU A 124 50.41 35.99 20.28
C GLU A 124 50.91 36.25 21.71
N GLN A 125 50.73 35.28 22.61
CA GLN A 125 51.22 35.41 23.98
C GLN A 125 52.75 35.50 24.03
N ARG A 126 53.47 34.64 23.30
CA ARG A 126 54.94 34.73 23.19
C ARG A 126 55.39 36.07 22.59
N LEU A 127 54.69 36.59 21.59
CA LEU A 127 54.98 37.89 20.99
C LEU A 127 54.78 39.03 22.00
N ARG A 128 53.69 39.02 22.78
CA ARG A 128 53.46 39.99 23.87
C ARG A 128 54.53 39.91 24.95
N ASP A 129 54.98 38.70 25.31
CA ASP A 129 56.01 38.52 26.33
C ASP A 129 57.40 38.95 25.81
N LEU A 130 57.71 38.67 24.53
CA LEU A 130 58.91 39.21 23.87
C LEU A 130 58.88 40.74 23.77
N GLN A 131 57.74 41.34 23.42
CA GLN A 131 57.57 42.81 23.42
C GLN A 131 57.86 43.41 24.80
N LYS A 132 57.33 42.81 25.87
CA LYS A 132 57.59 43.25 27.26
C LYS A 132 59.05 43.08 27.67
N THR A 133 59.72 42.01 27.25
CA THR A 133 61.15 41.77 27.53
C THR A 133 62.01 42.78 26.78
N LEU A 134 61.79 42.97 25.48
CA LEU A 134 62.50 43.97 24.67
C LEU A 134 62.31 45.38 25.22
N GLN A 135 61.09 45.75 25.61
CA GLN A 135 60.79 47.04 26.24
C GLN A 135 61.52 47.23 27.59
N ARG A 136 61.73 46.15 28.35
CA ARG A 136 62.54 46.16 29.58
C ARG A 136 64.04 46.31 29.31
N GLU A 137 64.57 45.56 28.34
CA GLU A 137 66.01 45.53 28.05
C GLU A 137 66.50 46.79 27.33
N LEU A 138 65.69 47.37 26.43
CA LEU A 138 66.02 48.59 25.70
C LEU A 138 65.98 49.86 26.56
N ARG A 139 65.54 49.79 27.83
CA ARG A 139 65.46 50.91 28.79
C ARG A 139 64.93 52.23 28.21
N VAL A 140 63.90 52.16 27.39
CA VAL A 140 63.03 53.33 27.18
C VAL A 140 62.22 53.51 28.46
N GLN A 141 62.41 54.64 29.15
CA GLN A 141 61.60 54.97 30.32
C GLN A 141 60.12 55.01 29.94
N PRO A 142 59.21 54.42 30.72
CA PRO A 142 57.79 54.73 30.59
C PRO A 142 57.57 56.17 31.08
N LEU A 143 57.39 57.11 30.15
CA LEU A 143 56.83 58.42 30.47
C LEU A 143 55.37 58.25 30.92
N PRO A 144 54.93 58.94 31.99
CA PRO A 144 53.55 58.84 32.46
C PRO A 144 52.64 59.83 31.71
N SER A 145 52.09 59.39 30.58
CA SER A 145 50.90 59.91 29.86
C SER A 145 50.55 58.83 28.82
N ASP A 146 49.30 58.46 28.55
CA ASP A 146 48.06 59.23 28.65
C ASP A 146 46.98 58.59 29.53
N GLU A 147 46.21 59.44 30.20
CA GLU A 147 44.86 59.13 30.69
C GLU A 147 43.84 59.08 29.53
N PRO A 148 42.64 58.50 29.70
CA PRO A 148 41.80 58.11 28.57
C PRO A 148 41.19 59.31 27.84
N VAL A 149 41.46 59.43 26.54
CA VAL A 149 40.68 60.30 25.67
C VAL A 149 39.32 59.64 25.41
N VAL A 150 38.36 60.00 26.26
CA VAL A 150 36.94 59.88 25.96
C VAL A 150 36.64 60.81 24.77
N ILE A 151 36.27 60.25 23.62
CA ILE A 151 35.52 61.00 22.60
C ILE A 151 34.08 60.50 22.68
N ASP A 152 33.24 61.32 23.32
CA ASP A 152 31.80 61.16 23.35
C ASP A 152 31.18 61.45 21.98
N GLY A 153 30.07 60.74 21.68
CA GLY A 153 29.13 61.12 20.62
C GLY A 153 29.50 60.71 19.20
N ALA A 154 28.62 60.07 18.42
CA ALA A 154 27.26 59.63 18.73
C ALA A 154 26.85 58.42 17.87
N SER A 155 25.82 57.74 18.35
CA SER A 155 24.97 56.76 17.65
C SER A 155 24.83 56.94 16.13
N PHE A 156 24.70 55.84 15.38
CA PHE A 156 23.43 55.56 14.67
C PHE A 156 23.29 54.07 14.28
N THR A 157 22.03 53.62 14.25
CA THR A 157 21.54 52.25 13.97
C THR A 157 21.54 51.91 12.47
N PRO A 158 21.45 50.61 12.08
CA PRO A 158 21.19 50.22 10.69
C PRO A 158 19.77 50.64 10.26
N PRO A 159 19.55 51.01 8.98
CA PRO A 159 18.63 50.22 8.16
C PRO A 159 18.92 50.19 6.63
N MET A 160 18.08 49.46 5.90
CA MET A 160 18.04 49.31 4.44
C MET A 160 17.76 50.61 3.65
N GLN A 161 18.30 50.70 2.42
CA GLN A 161 17.62 50.96 1.11
C GLN A 161 18.63 51.59 0.11
N ARG A 162 18.95 51.01 -1.05
CA ARG A 162 18.17 50.74 -2.28
C ARG A 162 18.26 51.90 -3.31
N LYS A 163 18.84 51.55 -4.49
CA LYS A 163 18.59 52.06 -5.87
C LYS A 163 19.34 53.31 -6.43
N ILE A 164 19.75 53.16 -7.70
CA ILE A 164 19.99 54.18 -8.76
C ILE A 164 21.28 55.03 -8.54
N SER A 165 22.14 55.39 -9.50
CA SER A 165 22.26 55.26 -10.98
C SER A 165 23.77 55.22 -11.30
N GLU A 166 24.29 54.34 -12.17
CA GLU A 166 24.35 54.44 -13.64
C GLU A 166 25.38 55.45 -14.19
N SER A 167 26.05 55.08 -15.29
CA SER A 167 27.04 55.86 -16.07
C SER A 167 28.46 56.01 -15.47
N ARG A 168 29.55 55.95 -16.25
CA ARG A 168 29.76 55.61 -17.68
C ARG A 168 31.26 55.35 -17.95
N ASN A 169 31.56 54.76 -19.12
CA ASN A 169 32.83 54.86 -19.88
C ASN A 169 34.09 54.12 -19.37
N SER A 170 34.24 52.91 -19.92
CA SER A 170 35.39 52.36 -20.67
C SER A 170 36.14 53.34 -21.63
N PRO A 171 37.10 52.93 -22.51
CA PRO A 171 38.05 51.78 -22.56
C PRO A 171 39.50 52.13 -23.02
N LEU A 172 40.45 51.19 -22.85
CA LEU A 172 41.63 50.93 -23.71
C LEU A 172 41.79 49.38 -23.74
N LYS A 173 41.66 48.60 -24.85
CA LYS A 173 42.39 48.56 -26.14
C LYS A 173 43.90 48.36 -25.93
N ASP A 174 44.54 47.28 -26.40
CA ASP A 174 44.57 46.74 -27.78
C ASP A 174 44.30 45.20 -27.87
N ASN A 175 43.74 44.58 -28.94
CA ASN A 175 44.15 44.49 -30.37
C ASN A 175 45.51 43.77 -30.55
N ILE A 176 45.73 42.75 -31.39
CA ILE A 176 44.89 41.93 -32.33
C ILE A 176 45.38 40.44 -32.22
N ASP A 177 45.01 39.39 -32.97
CA ASP A 177 44.44 39.25 -34.34
C ASP A 177 43.62 37.94 -34.53
N PHE A 178 43.23 37.65 -35.78
CA PHE A 178 42.29 36.65 -36.31
C PHE A 178 42.88 35.27 -36.74
N LYS A 179 42.04 34.21 -36.71
CA LYS A 179 41.40 33.68 -37.95
C LYS A 179 40.23 32.70 -37.74
N ASP A 180 39.33 32.70 -38.73
CA ASP A 180 37.94 32.18 -38.69
C ASP A 180 37.78 30.71 -39.14
N HIS A 181 36.61 30.09 -38.86
CA HIS A 181 35.61 29.59 -39.86
C HIS A 181 34.53 28.62 -39.28
N ASN A 182 33.42 29.17 -38.78
CA ASN A 182 32.00 28.96 -39.19
C ASN A 182 31.35 27.52 -39.32
N PRO A 183 30.01 27.35 -39.58
CA PRO A 183 29.13 26.72 -38.58
C PRO A 183 28.11 25.65 -39.10
N ALA A 184 27.26 25.09 -38.21
CA ALA A 184 26.00 24.41 -38.58
C ALA A 184 24.94 24.36 -37.44
N THR A 185 23.74 24.93 -37.72
CA THR A 185 22.37 24.32 -37.69
C THR A 185 22.00 23.37 -36.51
N ILE A 186 20.80 23.36 -35.88
CA ILE A 186 19.41 23.47 -36.38
C ILE A 186 18.46 24.08 -35.32
N SER A 187 17.46 24.84 -35.78
CA SER A 187 16.29 25.27 -35.00
C SER A 187 15.09 24.33 -35.17
N HIS A 188 14.33 24.07 -34.09
CA HIS A 188 12.94 23.63 -34.21
C HIS A 188 12.03 24.29 -33.16
N VAL A 189 10.83 24.66 -33.59
CA VAL A 189 9.86 25.45 -32.84
C VAL A 189 8.58 24.66 -32.70
N MET A 190 8.11 24.44 -31.47
CA MET A 190 6.67 24.52 -31.17
C MET A 190 6.37 24.60 -29.66
N LYS A 191 5.55 25.59 -29.32
CA LYS A 191 4.61 25.68 -28.19
C LYS A 191 3.20 25.82 -28.84
N PRO A 192 2.05 25.79 -28.13
CA PRO A 192 1.86 25.87 -26.67
C PRO A 192 0.83 24.88 -26.08
N PHE A 193 0.74 24.82 -24.74
CA PHE A 193 -0.49 25.26 -24.06
C PHE A 193 -0.18 25.64 -22.59
N GLU A 194 -0.97 26.57 -22.05
CA GLU A 194 -0.80 27.14 -20.71
C GLU A 194 -1.84 26.56 -19.74
N THR A 195 -1.50 26.47 -18.46
CA THR A 195 -2.28 27.10 -17.39
C THR A 195 -1.37 27.53 -16.24
N ASN A 196 -1.75 28.65 -15.62
CA ASN A 196 -1.00 29.40 -14.61
C ASN A 196 -1.42 29.03 -13.16
N ASN A 197 -0.48 29.16 -12.21
CA ASN A 197 -0.56 29.89 -10.91
C ASN A 197 -1.79 29.73 -9.98
N HIS A 198 -1.75 29.83 -8.64
CA HIS A 198 -0.77 29.95 -7.54
C HIS A 198 -1.47 29.31 -6.30
N SER A 199 -0.90 29.00 -5.13
CA SER A 199 0.12 29.66 -4.27
C SER A 199 0.85 28.56 -3.48
N ASP A 200 2.17 28.59 -3.30
CA ASP A 200 2.90 29.41 -2.31
C ASP A 200 2.50 29.20 -0.84
N ASN A 201 3.21 28.31 -0.16
CA ASN A 201 4.12 28.68 0.93
C ASN A 201 5.06 27.51 1.25
N GLY A 202 6.37 27.76 1.28
CA GLY A 202 7.32 26.84 1.89
C GLY A 202 7.44 27.08 3.39
N ILE A 203 7.70 26.02 4.15
CA ILE A 203 8.55 26.00 5.36
C ILE A 203 9.01 24.55 5.55
N ASP A 204 10.22 24.41 6.06
CA ASP A 204 10.95 23.17 6.32
C ASP A 204 10.19 22.11 7.15
N VAL A 205 10.57 20.84 6.97
CA VAL A 205 11.29 20.05 8.01
C VAL A 205 11.40 18.58 7.55
N HIS A 206 12.60 18.18 7.12
CA HIS A 206 12.98 16.77 7.09
C HIS A 206 13.24 16.28 8.52
N LYS A 207 12.34 15.45 9.08
CA LYS A 207 12.66 14.34 10.03
C LYS A 207 11.48 13.47 10.49
N ASN A 208 10.22 13.88 10.28
CA ASN A 208 9.06 13.25 10.96
C ASN A 208 8.14 12.36 10.09
N ARG A 209 8.45 12.16 8.79
CA ARG A 209 7.44 11.69 7.82
C ARG A 209 6.94 10.25 8.02
N THR A 210 7.73 9.34 8.58
CA THR A 210 7.29 7.96 8.86
C THR A 210 6.38 7.89 10.08
N ARG A 211 6.78 8.48 11.22
CA ARG A 211 5.98 8.49 12.46
C ARG A 211 4.62 9.17 12.32
N ASN A 212 4.53 10.22 11.49
CA ASN A 212 3.26 10.92 11.28
C ASN A 212 2.29 10.14 10.38
N SER A 213 2.78 9.33 9.44
CA SER A 213 1.92 8.49 8.58
C SER A 213 1.23 7.40 9.40
N ASP A 214 1.97 6.70 10.25
CA ASP A 214 1.42 5.68 11.15
C ASP A 214 0.42 6.29 12.14
N HIS A 215 0.67 7.51 12.62
CA HIS A 215 -0.23 8.19 13.54
C HIS A 215 -1.49 8.74 12.85
N LEU A 216 -1.43 9.14 11.57
CA LEU A 216 -2.64 9.47 10.80
C LEU A 216 -3.49 8.22 10.57
N LEU A 217 -2.91 7.16 9.98
CA LEU A 217 -3.63 5.91 9.72
C LEU A 217 -4.25 5.31 10.99
N ARG A 218 -3.52 5.35 12.11
CA ARG A 218 -4.05 4.93 13.41
C ARG A 218 -5.20 5.80 13.90
N LYS A 219 -5.15 7.12 13.66
CA LYS A 219 -6.21 8.06 14.05
C LYS A 219 -7.45 7.91 13.16
N ASP A 220 -7.25 7.65 11.87
CA ASP A 220 -8.33 7.40 10.91
C ASP A 220 -9.02 6.05 11.21
N LEU A 221 -8.25 5.02 11.57
CA LEU A 221 -8.79 3.77 12.13
C LEU A 221 -9.47 3.97 13.49
N GLU A 222 -8.91 4.76 14.41
CA GLU A 222 -9.57 5.06 15.71
C GLU A 222 -10.86 5.90 15.56
N ASN A 223 -11.02 6.60 14.43
CA ASN A 223 -12.23 7.31 14.03
C ASN A 223 -13.23 6.43 13.24
N ASP A 224 -12.77 5.36 12.58
CA ASP A 224 -13.64 4.40 11.92
C ASP A 224 -14.58 3.76 12.95
N VAL A 225 -15.87 3.97 12.72
CA VAL A 225 -16.98 3.47 13.51
C VAL A 225 -16.89 1.94 13.65
N ASN A 226 -16.53 1.23 12.58
CA ASN A 226 -16.39 -0.22 12.59
C ASN A 226 -15.21 -0.68 13.45
N PHE A 227 -14.05 -0.03 13.34
CA PHE A 227 -12.87 -0.36 14.16
C PHE A 227 -13.08 -0.01 15.64
N LYS A 228 -13.79 1.08 15.93
CA LYS A 228 -14.20 1.46 17.29
C LYS A 228 -15.15 0.44 17.91
N TYR A 229 -16.14 -0.05 17.15
CA TYR A 229 -17.00 -1.16 17.58
C TYR A 229 -16.20 -2.46 17.74
N LEU A 230 -15.34 -2.81 16.78
CA LEU A 230 -14.47 -3.99 16.83
C LEU A 230 -13.61 -4.00 18.10
N LYS A 231 -12.94 -2.88 18.41
CA LYS A 231 -12.15 -2.72 19.64
C LYS A 231 -12.98 -2.97 20.89
N HIS A 232 -14.21 -2.45 20.94
CA HIS A 232 -15.11 -2.69 22.07
C HIS A 232 -15.59 -4.15 22.14
N VAL A 233 -16.01 -4.73 21.03
CA VAL A 233 -16.56 -6.09 20.94
C VAL A 233 -15.47 -7.14 21.25
N VAL A 234 -14.25 -6.98 20.73
CA VAL A 234 -13.10 -7.86 21.03
C VAL A 234 -12.71 -7.74 22.50
N LEU A 235 -12.60 -6.51 23.03
CA LEU A 235 -12.29 -6.30 24.45
C LEU A 235 -13.37 -6.90 25.35
N LYS A 236 -14.65 -6.73 24.99
CA LYS A 236 -15.77 -7.33 25.72
C LYS A 236 -15.72 -8.86 25.65
N PHE A 237 -15.47 -9.46 24.48
CA PHE A 237 -15.35 -10.90 24.33
C PHE A 237 -14.19 -11.50 25.13
N MET A 238 -13.04 -10.82 25.20
CA MET A 238 -11.89 -11.26 26.01
C MET A 238 -12.12 -11.16 27.53
N LEU A 239 -13.08 -10.34 27.98
CA LEU A 239 -13.36 -10.08 29.40
C LEU A 239 -14.72 -10.61 29.88
N SER A 240 -15.62 -10.95 28.96
CA SER A 240 -16.93 -11.55 29.23
C SER A 240 -16.77 -12.99 29.71
N ARG A 241 -17.74 -13.43 30.51
CA ARG A 241 -17.89 -14.85 30.84
C ARG A 241 -18.24 -15.64 29.59
N GLU A 242 -17.92 -16.92 29.58
CA GLU A 242 -18.06 -17.80 28.42
C GLU A 242 -19.49 -17.72 27.82
N ALA A 243 -20.52 -17.71 28.67
CA ALA A 243 -21.92 -17.64 28.25
C ALA A 243 -22.30 -16.34 27.50
N GLU A 244 -21.65 -15.22 27.82
CA GLU A 244 -21.84 -13.95 27.10
C GLU A 244 -20.99 -13.91 25.82
N ALA A 245 -19.80 -14.51 25.87
CA ALA A 245 -18.87 -14.56 24.75
C ALA A 245 -19.46 -15.29 23.53
N VAL A 246 -20.31 -16.31 23.71
CA VAL A 246 -21.03 -17.00 22.60
C VAL A 246 -21.82 -16.01 21.74
N HIS A 247 -22.56 -15.09 22.35
CA HIS A 247 -23.32 -14.08 21.61
C HIS A 247 -22.43 -13.07 20.87
N LEU A 248 -21.22 -12.84 21.37
CA LEU A 248 -20.24 -11.94 20.76
C LEU A 248 -19.48 -12.58 19.59
N ILE A 249 -19.42 -13.92 19.48
CA ILE A 249 -18.82 -14.63 18.33
C ILE A 249 -19.40 -14.12 17.01
N ARG A 250 -20.73 -13.95 16.92
CA ARG A 250 -21.39 -13.47 15.70
C ARG A 250 -21.02 -12.03 15.36
N ALA A 251 -20.86 -11.17 16.36
CA ALA A 251 -20.43 -9.78 16.17
C ALA A 251 -18.96 -9.70 15.72
N ILE A 252 -18.07 -10.52 16.31
CA ILE A 252 -16.66 -10.59 15.92
C ILE A 252 -16.52 -11.16 14.52
N SER A 253 -17.25 -12.23 14.19
CA SER A 253 -17.25 -12.84 12.86
C SER A 253 -17.57 -11.84 11.76
N VAL A 254 -18.61 -11.01 11.95
CA VAL A 254 -18.97 -9.94 11.00
C VAL A 254 -17.93 -8.82 10.96
N LEU A 255 -17.41 -8.38 12.12
CA LEU A 255 -16.46 -7.25 12.19
C LEU A 255 -15.03 -7.62 11.74
N LEU A 256 -14.65 -8.90 11.78
CA LEU A 256 -13.35 -9.42 11.31
C LEU A 256 -13.43 -10.23 10.01
N HIS A 257 -14.62 -10.36 9.41
CA HIS A 257 -14.87 -11.13 8.19
C HIS A 257 -14.39 -12.58 8.28
N PHE A 258 -14.71 -13.27 9.38
CA PHE A 258 -14.39 -14.69 9.53
C PHE A 258 -15.17 -15.56 8.55
N SER A 259 -14.50 -16.59 8.04
CA SER A 259 -15.17 -17.69 7.34
C SER A 259 -16.10 -18.47 8.29
N PRO A 260 -17.09 -19.23 7.76
CA PRO A 260 -17.94 -20.09 8.57
C PRO A 260 -17.15 -21.09 9.43
N ASP A 261 -16.03 -21.60 8.91
CA ASP A 261 -15.16 -22.54 9.62
C ASP A 261 -14.40 -21.87 10.78
N GLU A 262 -13.88 -20.66 10.60
CA GLU A 262 -13.24 -19.89 11.67
C GLU A 262 -14.23 -19.50 12.77
N GLN A 263 -15.44 -19.09 12.39
CA GLN A 263 -16.52 -18.82 13.36
C GLN A 263 -16.89 -20.08 14.14
N LYS A 264 -16.97 -21.24 13.46
CA LYS A 264 -17.25 -22.53 14.08
C LYS A 264 -16.13 -22.97 15.02
N MET A 265 -14.86 -22.85 14.63
CA MET A 265 -13.71 -23.17 15.51
C MET A 265 -13.75 -22.37 16.82
N LEU A 266 -14.15 -21.09 16.77
CA LEU A 266 -14.32 -20.27 17.98
C LEU A 266 -15.50 -20.72 18.84
N HIS A 267 -16.62 -21.11 18.22
CA HIS A 267 -17.78 -21.66 18.92
C HIS A 267 -17.41 -22.97 19.64
N ASP A 268 -16.87 -23.94 18.90
CA ASP A 268 -16.46 -25.25 19.42
C ASP A 268 -15.42 -25.11 20.55
N THR A 269 -14.50 -24.16 20.43
CA THR A 269 -13.48 -23.85 21.47
C THR A 269 -14.11 -23.31 22.74
N LEU A 270 -15.12 -22.43 22.62
CA LEU A 270 -15.80 -21.82 23.76
C LEU A 270 -16.75 -22.82 24.44
N GLU A 271 -17.47 -23.63 23.67
CA GLU A 271 -18.30 -24.73 24.15
C GLU A 271 -17.46 -25.79 24.89
N TYR A 272 -16.27 -26.12 24.38
CA TYR A 272 -15.30 -26.97 25.09
C TYR A 272 -14.76 -26.35 26.39
N ARG A 273 -14.73 -25.01 26.54
CA ARG A 273 -14.40 -24.35 27.81
C ARG A 273 -15.55 -24.36 28.81
N MET A 274 -16.80 -24.38 28.33
CA MET A 274 -18.00 -24.50 29.16
C MET A 274 -18.26 -25.92 29.65
N SER A 275 -17.96 -26.93 28.82
CA SER A 275 -18.23 -28.32 29.16
C SER A 275 -17.16 -28.91 30.09
N TRP A 276 -17.60 -29.59 31.15
CA TRP A 276 -16.71 -30.37 32.01
C TRP A 276 -16.15 -31.62 31.30
N PHE A 277 -16.84 -32.11 30.25
CA PHE A 277 -16.41 -33.26 29.45
C PHE A 277 -16.50 -32.94 27.95
N GLY A 278 -15.38 -33.08 27.25
CA GLY A 278 -15.30 -32.91 25.81
C GLY A 278 -13.94 -33.31 25.27
N ILE A 279 -13.87 -33.58 23.97
CA ILE A 279 -12.61 -33.71 23.24
C ILE A 279 -12.20 -32.30 22.83
N ARG A 280 -10.94 -31.92 23.10
CA ARG A 280 -10.44 -30.57 22.77
C ARG A 280 -10.50 -30.34 21.25
N PRO A 281 -11.12 -29.25 20.77
CA PRO A 281 -11.19 -28.94 19.34
C PRO A 281 -9.81 -28.89 18.68
N ALA A 282 -9.75 -29.39 17.45
CA ALA A 282 -8.53 -29.42 16.65
C ALA A 282 -8.25 -28.02 16.08
N LEU A 283 -7.48 -27.22 16.81
CA LEU A 283 -6.90 -25.97 16.28
C LEU A 283 -5.94 -26.34 15.14
N GLY A 284 -6.29 -25.97 13.91
CA GLY A 284 -5.64 -26.41 12.67
C GLY A 284 -4.13 -26.17 12.59
N SER A 285 -3.50 -26.80 11.60
CA SER A 285 -2.04 -26.78 11.38
C SER A 285 -1.54 -25.45 10.80
N GLY A 286 -1.65 -24.38 11.58
CA GLY A 286 -1.08 -23.05 11.29
C GLY A 286 0.15 -22.70 12.14
N GLN A 287 0.85 -21.63 11.76
CA GLN A 287 2.08 -21.13 12.42
C GLN A 287 1.97 -20.84 13.94
N LYS A 288 0.75 -20.78 14.49
CA LYS A 288 0.45 -20.53 15.91
C LYS A 288 -0.06 -21.76 16.69
N SER A 289 -0.05 -22.96 16.08
CA SER A 289 -0.53 -24.22 16.68
C SER A 289 0.32 -24.71 17.88
N LYS A 290 1.54 -24.18 18.05
CA LYS A 290 2.44 -24.55 19.17
C LYS A 290 1.97 -23.91 20.48
N TYR A 291 1.22 -24.68 21.26
CA TYR A 291 0.91 -24.39 22.66
C TYR A 291 2.21 -24.33 23.49
N ILE A 292 2.52 -23.15 24.04
CA ILE A 292 3.55 -22.99 25.07
C ILE A 292 2.82 -23.09 26.41
N PRO A 293 3.05 -24.14 27.23
CA PRO A 293 2.46 -24.19 28.58
C PRO A 293 3.00 -23.04 29.43
N PRO A 294 2.21 -22.52 30.39
CA PRO A 294 2.73 -21.54 31.34
C PRO A 294 3.89 -22.16 32.13
N PRO A 295 4.97 -21.40 32.41
CA PRO A 295 5.97 -21.85 33.38
C PRO A 295 5.31 -21.98 34.76
N PHE A 296 5.66 -23.05 35.46
CA PHE A 296 5.26 -23.30 36.85
C PHE A 296 5.87 -22.28 37.81
#